data_AF-A0A9D1L6Y8-F1
#
_entry.id   AF-A0A9D1L6Y8-F1
#
_cell.length_a   1.000
_cell.length_b   1.000
_cell.length_c   1.000
_cell.angle_alpha   90.00
_cell.angle_beta   90.00
_cell.angle_gamma   90.00
#
_symmetry.space_group_name_H-M   'P 1'
#
loop_
_entity.id
_entity.type
_entity.pdbx_description
1 polymer ?
#
loop_
_entity_poly.entity_id
_entity_poly.type
_entity_poly.pdbx_seq_one_letter_code
_entity_poly.pdbx_strand_id
1 'polypeptide(L)'
;MRDIVLIEPYCPEESKKERLRLITEHSLRGYSAEKITRAEELENADLRNRKILFTISLGESGINLNWYAMMKYFRLNRDALEGSLGGVILDGNSELFTKSTGRSLVFTANRAGCSFPGRPLVEGTRTLKNYNIQAQNLKTDNMGAYMAAGRELVENIAGYDPLGEKKKKPNLLVLHASNENTSNSMALWGMVKRSLPECVINEISLRGGEVMDCRGCSYEMCLHFGEEGSCFYGGPIVEKVYPAIMACDALVMVCPNYNDAVGANLTAFINRLTALFRTHRFYDKKLFAVIVSGYSGGDIVAEQLISGINMNKSFALPGKFAILETANDPRAIMNSRGVTQRAESFGGNMRKYLIK
;
A
#
# COMPACT_ATOMS: atom_id res chain seq x y z
N MET A 1 -26.38 11.63 3.10
CA MET A 1 -25.85 10.49 2.33
C MET A 1 -24.33 10.68 2.26
N ARG A 2 -23.50 9.65 2.41
CA ARG A 2 -22.03 9.83 2.31
C ARG A 2 -21.68 9.88 0.82
N ASP A 3 -21.14 11.00 0.36
CA ASP A 3 -20.77 11.20 -1.05
C ASP A 3 -19.45 10.46 -1.38
N ILE A 4 -19.48 9.65 -2.43
CA ILE A 4 -18.33 8.97 -3.02
C ILE A 4 -18.11 9.54 -4.42
N VAL A 5 -16.86 9.80 -4.80
CA VAL A 5 -16.49 10.06 -6.20
C VAL A 5 -16.12 8.73 -6.83
N LEU A 6 -16.84 8.36 -7.88
CA LEU A 6 -16.59 7.16 -8.67
C LEU A 6 -15.73 7.53 -9.88
N ILE A 7 -14.46 7.15 -9.86
CA ILE A 7 -13.57 7.27 -11.03
C ILE A 7 -13.66 5.96 -11.81
N GLU A 8 -14.40 5.99 -12.91
CA GLU A 8 -14.68 4.84 -13.77
C GLU A 8 -14.24 5.16 -15.22
N PRO A 9 -12.93 5.00 -15.54
CA PRO A 9 -12.40 5.37 -16.85
C PRO A 9 -13.16 4.67 -17.97
N TYR A 10 -13.61 5.44 -18.96
CA TYR A 10 -14.43 4.92 -20.05
C TYR A 10 -13.78 3.71 -20.73
N CYS A 11 -14.57 2.65 -20.93
CA CYS A 11 -14.16 1.46 -21.67
C CYS A 11 -15.11 1.24 -22.86
N PRO A 12 -14.61 1.27 -24.10
CA PRO A 12 -15.46 1.07 -25.28
C PRO A 12 -15.92 -0.39 -25.46
N GLU A 13 -15.30 -1.34 -24.77
CA GLU A 13 -15.56 -2.77 -24.95
C GLU A 13 -16.61 -3.25 -23.94
N GLU A 14 -17.85 -3.46 -24.42
CA GLU A 14 -19.00 -3.85 -23.58
C GLU A 14 -18.78 -5.15 -22.81
N SER A 15 -18.11 -6.12 -23.44
CA SER A 15 -17.77 -7.41 -22.85
C SER A 15 -16.89 -7.31 -21.60
N LYS A 16 -16.29 -6.16 -21.33
CA LYS A 16 -15.45 -5.94 -20.13
C LYS A 16 -16.21 -5.26 -18.99
N LYS A 17 -17.40 -4.72 -19.24
CA LYS A 17 -18.10 -3.82 -18.30
C LYS A 17 -19.14 -4.49 -17.44
N GLU A 18 -19.81 -5.54 -17.91
CA GLU A 18 -20.99 -6.09 -17.21
C GLU A 18 -20.67 -6.54 -15.78
N ARG A 19 -19.62 -7.37 -15.59
CA ARG A 19 -19.25 -7.85 -14.25
C ARG A 19 -18.81 -6.73 -13.31
N LEU A 20 -18.03 -5.76 -13.83
CA LEU A 20 -17.63 -4.57 -13.07
C LEU A 20 -18.84 -3.70 -12.69
N ARG A 21 -19.78 -3.49 -13.62
CA ARG A 21 -21.00 -2.71 -13.35
C ARG A 21 -21.79 -3.32 -12.20
N LEU A 22 -22.00 -4.63 -12.24
CA LEU A 22 -22.75 -5.36 -11.21
C LEU A 22 -22.13 -5.19 -9.82
N ILE A 23 -20.80 -5.35 -9.68
CA ILE A 23 -20.13 -5.16 -8.38
C ILE A 23 -20.13 -3.70 -7.95
N THR A 24 -19.91 -2.76 -8.86
CA THR A 24 -19.93 -1.31 -8.54
C THR A 24 -21.31 -0.91 -8.02
N GLU A 25 -22.38 -1.27 -8.72
CA GLU A 25 -23.76 -0.98 -8.32
C GLU A 25 -24.12 -1.67 -6.99
N HIS A 26 -23.74 -2.93 -6.81
CA HIS A 26 -23.96 -3.66 -5.55
C HIS A 26 -23.24 -2.98 -4.38
N SER A 27 -21.98 -2.61 -4.58
CA SER A 27 -21.14 -2.04 -3.52
C SER A 27 -21.63 -0.66 -3.10
N LEU A 28 -22.09 0.17 -4.04
CA LEU A 28 -22.55 1.54 -3.82
C LEU A 28 -24.00 1.67 -3.31
N ARG A 29 -24.76 0.58 -3.12
CA ARG A 29 -26.15 0.67 -2.61
C ARG A 29 -26.25 1.46 -1.29
N GLY A 30 -27.02 2.54 -1.29
CA GLY A 30 -27.16 3.42 -0.12
C GLY A 30 -26.10 4.53 -0.01
N TYR A 31 -25.25 4.69 -1.02
CA TYR A 31 -24.30 5.80 -1.18
C TYR A 31 -24.65 6.62 -2.42
N SER A 32 -24.41 7.94 -2.35
CA SER A 32 -24.45 8.84 -3.51
C SER A 32 -23.08 8.80 -4.19
N ALA A 33 -23.09 8.67 -5.53
CA ALA A 33 -21.86 8.59 -6.32
C ALA A 33 -21.84 9.63 -7.44
N GLU A 34 -20.84 10.50 -7.42
CA GLU A 34 -20.51 11.40 -8.53
C GLU A 34 -19.52 10.70 -9.47
N LYS A 35 -19.89 10.50 -10.73
CA LYS A 35 -19.11 9.67 -11.66
C LYS A 35 -18.23 10.52 -12.58
N ILE A 36 -16.95 10.18 -12.66
CA ILE A 36 -15.94 10.74 -13.55
C ILE A 36 -15.40 9.62 -14.45
N THR A 37 -15.51 9.81 -15.76
CA THR A 37 -15.17 8.79 -16.77
C THR A 37 -14.04 9.19 -17.71
N ARG A 38 -13.70 10.47 -17.76
CA ARG A 38 -12.67 11.02 -18.66
C ARG A 38 -11.68 11.91 -17.94
N ALA A 39 -10.49 12.07 -18.54
CA ALA A 39 -9.43 12.89 -17.95
C ALA A 39 -9.81 14.38 -17.93
N GLU A 40 -10.55 14.86 -18.92
CA GLU A 40 -11.03 16.25 -19.01
C GLU A 40 -12.03 16.57 -17.88
N GLU A 41 -12.88 15.62 -17.50
CA GLU A 41 -13.78 15.76 -16.36
C GLU A 41 -12.99 15.85 -15.04
N LEU A 42 -11.94 15.02 -14.95
CA LEU A 42 -11.04 14.97 -13.79
C LEU A 42 -10.26 16.29 -13.63
N GLU A 43 -9.81 16.90 -14.72
CA GLU A 43 -9.13 18.20 -14.73
C GLU A 43 -9.98 19.34 -14.17
N ASN A 44 -11.31 19.23 -14.27
CA ASN A 44 -12.26 20.24 -13.81
C ASN A 44 -12.87 19.94 -12.43
N ALA A 45 -12.53 18.80 -11.82
CA ALA A 45 -13.08 18.37 -10.53
C ALA A 45 -12.11 18.64 -9.37
N ASP A 46 -12.61 19.16 -8.24
CA ASP A 46 -11.84 19.21 -6.99
C ASP A 46 -11.92 17.87 -6.26
N LEU A 47 -10.86 17.08 -6.39
CA LEU A 47 -10.76 15.75 -5.81
C LEU A 47 -10.10 15.71 -4.44
N ARG A 48 -9.80 16.86 -3.81
CA ARG A 48 -9.17 16.94 -2.49
C ARG A 48 -10.17 16.67 -1.37
N ASN A 49 -9.73 16.00 -0.31
CA ASN A 49 -10.57 15.60 0.83
C ASN A 49 -11.83 14.80 0.44
N ARG A 50 -11.77 14.05 -0.66
CA ARG A 50 -12.88 13.22 -1.16
C ARG A 50 -12.68 11.75 -0.81
N LYS A 51 -13.77 11.01 -0.73
CA LYS A 51 -13.76 9.54 -0.74
C LYS A 51 -13.91 9.09 -2.19
N ILE A 52 -12.96 8.32 -2.67
CA ILE A 52 -12.83 7.98 -4.09
C ILE A 52 -12.83 6.47 -4.26
N LEU A 53 -13.73 5.97 -5.08
CA LEU A 53 -13.73 4.59 -5.54
C LEU A 53 -13.24 4.58 -6.99
N PHE A 54 -12.09 3.94 -7.23
CA PHE A 54 -11.58 3.68 -8.57
C PHE A 54 -12.17 2.36 -9.07
N THR A 55 -12.90 2.36 -10.18
CA THR A 55 -13.44 1.16 -10.82
C THR A 55 -12.85 1.05 -12.22
N ILE A 56 -12.01 0.04 -12.47
CA ILE A 56 -11.35 -0.09 -13.78
C ILE A 56 -11.59 -1.47 -14.34
N SER A 57 -12.13 -1.45 -15.55
CA SER A 57 -12.30 -2.62 -16.39
C SER A 57 -11.06 -2.84 -17.25
N LEU A 58 -10.54 -4.07 -17.23
CA LEU A 58 -9.36 -4.52 -17.95
C LEU A 58 -9.73 -5.67 -18.90
N GLY A 59 -9.24 -5.57 -20.14
CA GLY A 59 -9.41 -6.65 -21.12
C GLY A 59 -8.48 -7.83 -20.93
N GLU A 60 -8.46 -8.70 -21.93
CA GLU A 60 -7.44 -9.75 -22.03
C GLU A 60 -6.01 -9.16 -22.05
N SER A 61 -5.84 -7.98 -22.65
CA SER A 61 -4.58 -7.24 -22.69
C SER A 61 -4.16 -6.62 -21.35
N GLY A 62 -5.07 -6.53 -20.37
CA GLY A 62 -4.81 -5.80 -19.12
C GLY A 62 -4.73 -4.28 -19.26
N ILE A 63 -5.10 -3.71 -20.42
CA ILE A 63 -4.94 -2.28 -20.71
C ILE A 63 -6.29 -1.56 -20.74
N ASN A 64 -6.33 -0.37 -20.13
CA ASN A 64 -7.39 0.62 -20.28
C ASN A 64 -6.74 1.98 -20.60
N LEU A 65 -6.93 2.50 -21.83
CA LEU A 65 -6.24 3.71 -22.30
C LEU A 65 -6.73 4.99 -21.61
N ASN A 66 -8.01 5.09 -21.28
CA ASN A 66 -8.55 6.24 -20.54
C ASN A 66 -7.99 6.30 -19.13
N TRP A 67 -7.73 5.14 -18.52
CA TRP A 67 -7.02 5.09 -17.25
C TRP A 67 -5.61 5.69 -17.37
N TYR A 68 -4.84 5.37 -18.42
CA TYR A 68 -3.52 5.98 -18.62
C TYR A 68 -3.56 7.51 -18.76
N ALA A 69 -4.60 8.06 -19.39
CA ALA A 69 -4.80 9.51 -19.47
C ALA A 69 -5.03 10.13 -18.08
N MET A 70 -5.87 9.51 -17.25
CA MET A 70 -6.10 9.95 -15.86
C MET A 70 -4.84 9.77 -14.97
N MET A 71 -4.11 8.66 -15.13
CA MET A 71 -2.83 8.45 -14.45
C MET A 71 -1.84 9.56 -14.76
N LYS A 72 -1.74 9.97 -16.04
CA LYS A 72 -0.88 11.07 -16.47
C LYS A 72 -1.24 12.34 -15.71
N TYR A 73 -2.53 12.67 -15.59
CA TYR A 73 -2.97 13.83 -14.81
C TYR A 73 -2.48 13.76 -13.35
N PHE A 74 -2.71 12.65 -12.65
CA PHE A 74 -2.28 12.51 -11.24
C PHE A 74 -0.76 12.56 -11.06
N ARG A 75 0.01 12.04 -12.02
CA ARG A 75 1.48 12.08 -11.98
C ARG A 75 2.04 13.50 -12.17
N LEU A 76 1.32 14.34 -12.90
CA LEU A 76 1.67 15.74 -13.14
C LEU A 76 1.15 16.67 -12.03
N ASN A 77 0.01 16.34 -11.40
CA ASN A 77 -0.64 17.13 -10.35
C ASN A 77 -0.55 16.41 -8.99
N ARG A 78 0.57 16.62 -8.28
CA ARG A 78 0.98 15.85 -7.09
C ARG A 78 0.18 16.13 -5.80
N ASP A 79 -0.77 17.05 -5.85
CA ASP A 79 -1.65 17.44 -4.76
C ASP A 79 -3.14 17.32 -5.14
N ALA A 80 -3.44 16.80 -6.34
CA ALA A 80 -4.81 16.65 -6.84
C ALA A 80 -5.71 15.79 -5.93
N LEU A 81 -5.12 14.87 -5.17
CA LEU A 81 -5.83 13.97 -4.25
C LEU A 81 -5.46 14.21 -2.78
N GLU A 82 -4.95 15.40 -2.45
CA GLU A 82 -4.52 15.72 -1.08
C GLU A 82 -5.68 15.57 -0.10
N GLY A 83 -5.45 14.81 0.99
CA GLY A 83 -6.44 14.53 2.02
C GLY A 83 -7.53 13.52 1.62
N SER A 84 -7.49 13.01 0.40
CA SER A 84 -8.50 12.06 -0.10
C SER A 84 -8.22 10.63 0.36
N LEU A 85 -9.26 9.80 0.29
CA LEU A 85 -9.24 8.40 0.67
C LEU A 85 -9.71 7.53 -0.49
N GLY A 86 -8.90 6.55 -0.89
CA GLY A 86 -9.14 5.71 -2.05
C GLY A 86 -9.51 4.27 -1.70
N GLY A 87 -10.34 3.66 -2.56
CA GLY A 87 -10.52 2.21 -2.70
C GLY A 87 -10.53 1.84 -4.18
N VAL A 88 -10.17 0.59 -4.50
CA VAL A 88 -10.00 0.13 -5.88
C VAL A 88 -10.77 -1.15 -6.13
N ILE A 89 -11.62 -1.15 -7.16
CA ILE A 89 -12.20 -2.36 -7.75
C ILE A 89 -11.65 -2.51 -9.17
N LEU A 90 -10.99 -3.62 -9.43
CA LEU A 90 -10.50 -3.99 -10.75
C LEU A 90 -11.21 -5.25 -11.24
N ASP A 91 -11.70 -5.22 -12.46
CA ASP A 91 -12.28 -6.39 -13.10
C ASP A 91 -11.54 -6.71 -14.39
N GLY A 92 -11.01 -7.91 -14.52
CA GLY A 92 -10.20 -8.35 -15.64
C GLY A 92 -10.82 -9.49 -16.43
N ASN A 93 -10.76 -9.38 -17.75
CA ASN A 93 -11.01 -10.50 -18.68
C ASN A 93 -9.76 -11.36 -18.91
N SER A 94 -8.72 -11.21 -18.09
CA SER A 94 -7.53 -12.07 -18.03
C SER A 94 -7.33 -12.64 -16.62
N GLU A 95 -6.53 -13.70 -16.50
CA GLU A 95 -6.01 -14.14 -15.19
C GLU A 95 -4.82 -13.30 -14.72
N LEU A 96 -4.31 -12.42 -15.59
CA LEU A 96 -3.15 -11.59 -15.35
C LEU A 96 -3.53 -10.10 -15.23
N PHE A 97 -2.57 -9.29 -14.82
CA PHE A 97 -2.56 -7.83 -14.86
C PHE A 97 -3.42 -7.06 -13.85
N THR A 98 -4.44 -7.65 -13.23
CA THR A 98 -5.26 -6.94 -12.22
C THR A 98 -4.39 -6.44 -11.07
N LYS A 99 -3.54 -7.30 -10.51
CA LYS A 99 -2.67 -6.94 -9.38
C LYS A 99 -1.65 -5.86 -9.74
N SER A 100 -0.97 -6.01 -10.88
CA SER A 100 0.05 -5.04 -11.31
C SER A 100 -0.58 -3.68 -11.61
N THR A 101 -1.75 -3.66 -12.24
CA THR A 101 -2.50 -2.43 -12.51
C THR A 101 -2.95 -1.76 -11.22
N GLY A 102 -3.52 -2.53 -10.29
CA GLY A 102 -4.00 -2.01 -9.00
C GLY A 102 -2.88 -1.42 -8.17
N ARG A 103 -1.72 -2.09 -8.14
CA ARG A 103 -0.54 -1.61 -7.43
C ARG A 103 -0.01 -0.29 -8.02
N SER A 104 0.10 -0.19 -9.34
CA SER A 104 0.57 1.04 -9.99
C SER A 104 -0.44 2.19 -9.89
N LEU A 105 -1.73 1.87 -9.86
CA LEU A 105 -2.79 2.83 -9.56
C LEU A 105 -2.67 3.39 -8.15
N VAL A 106 -2.59 2.51 -7.15
CA VAL A 106 -2.47 2.94 -5.74
C VAL A 106 -1.22 3.78 -5.56
N PHE A 107 -0.09 3.39 -6.15
CA PHE A 107 1.12 4.21 -6.12
C PHE A 107 0.88 5.60 -6.74
N THR A 108 0.32 5.65 -7.95
CA THR A 108 0.07 6.90 -8.68
C THR A 108 -0.86 7.84 -7.90
N ALA A 109 -2.00 7.35 -7.42
CA ALA A 109 -2.94 8.13 -6.62
C ALA A 109 -2.33 8.55 -5.27
N ASN A 110 -1.53 7.68 -4.63
CA ASN A 110 -0.87 8.02 -3.37
C ASN A 110 0.15 9.13 -3.52
N ARG A 111 0.93 9.13 -4.62
CA ARG A 111 1.85 10.23 -4.95
C ARG A 111 1.14 11.56 -5.17
N ALA A 112 -0.14 11.53 -5.58
CA ALA A 112 -1.00 12.70 -5.69
C ALA A 112 -1.67 13.12 -4.38
N GLY A 113 -1.42 12.42 -3.26
CA GLY A 113 -1.92 12.76 -1.92
C GLY A 113 -2.98 11.82 -1.35
N CYS A 114 -3.45 10.82 -2.11
CA CYS A 114 -4.51 9.91 -1.69
C CYS A 114 -4.01 8.90 -0.64
N SER A 115 -4.73 8.79 0.48
CA SER A 115 -4.55 7.71 1.45
C SER A 115 -5.35 6.47 1.05
N PHE A 116 -4.94 5.30 1.50
CA PHE A 116 -5.68 4.06 1.32
C PHE A 116 -5.77 3.28 2.64
N PRO A 117 -6.92 2.67 2.96
CA PRO A 117 -7.01 1.77 4.10
C PRO A 117 -6.19 0.50 3.84
N GLY A 118 -6.07 -0.35 4.85
CA GLY A 118 -5.56 -1.71 4.66
C GLY A 118 -6.41 -2.51 3.67
N ARG A 119 -5.76 -3.33 2.82
CA ARG A 119 -6.43 -4.12 1.77
C ARG A 119 -7.36 -3.28 0.88
N PRO A 120 -6.88 -2.21 0.22
CA PRO A 120 -7.74 -1.28 -0.50
C PRO A 120 -8.14 -1.77 -1.91
N LEU A 121 -7.80 -3.01 -2.28
CA LEU A 121 -7.99 -3.56 -3.63
C LEU A 121 -8.90 -4.78 -3.57
N VAL A 122 -9.97 -4.72 -4.35
CA VAL A 122 -10.84 -5.84 -4.74
C VAL A 122 -10.56 -6.10 -6.22
N GLU A 123 -10.14 -7.30 -6.57
CA GLU A 123 -9.80 -7.64 -7.95
C GLU A 123 -10.55 -8.90 -8.40
N GLY A 124 -11.26 -8.85 -9.51
CA GLY A 124 -11.85 -10.02 -10.16
C GLY A 124 -11.01 -10.44 -11.36
N THR A 125 -10.31 -11.58 -11.27
CA THR A 125 -9.69 -12.17 -12.47
C THR A 125 -10.75 -12.81 -13.35
N ARG A 126 -10.40 -13.17 -14.60
CA ARG A 126 -11.36 -13.71 -15.59
C ARG A 126 -12.28 -14.80 -15.00
N THR A 127 -11.73 -15.79 -14.32
CA THR A 127 -12.51 -16.90 -13.74
C THR A 127 -13.01 -16.69 -12.31
N LEU A 128 -12.64 -15.57 -11.65
CA LEU A 128 -12.84 -15.34 -10.21
C LEU A 128 -12.28 -16.45 -9.30
N LYS A 129 -11.37 -17.31 -9.78
CA LYS A 129 -10.77 -18.37 -8.97
C LYS A 129 -9.98 -17.83 -7.77
N ASN A 130 -9.55 -16.57 -7.84
CA ASN A 130 -8.95 -15.86 -6.72
C ASN A 130 -9.91 -15.69 -5.52
N TYR A 131 -11.21 -15.92 -5.70
CA TYR A 131 -12.22 -15.92 -4.63
C TYR A 131 -12.56 -17.28 -4.03
N ASN A 132 -12.00 -18.40 -4.54
CA ASN A 132 -12.39 -19.76 -4.09
C ASN A 132 -12.41 -19.92 -2.56
N ILE A 133 -11.37 -19.44 -1.88
CA ILE A 133 -11.27 -19.54 -0.41
C ILE A 133 -12.28 -18.63 0.29
N GLN A 134 -12.50 -17.40 -0.22
CA GLN A 134 -13.48 -16.49 0.37
C GLN A 134 -14.91 -17.00 0.15
N ALA A 135 -15.20 -17.56 -1.01
CA ALA A 135 -16.47 -18.20 -1.36
C ALA A 135 -16.79 -19.38 -0.41
N GLN A 136 -15.82 -20.26 -0.16
CA GLN A 136 -15.95 -21.34 0.81
C GLN A 136 -16.24 -20.81 2.23
N ASN A 137 -15.46 -19.82 2.69
CA ASN A 137 -15.63 -19.24 4.03
C ASN A 137 -17.00 -18.56 4.20
N LEU A 138 -17.50 -17.89 3.17
CA LEU A 138 -18.79 -17.21 3.15
C LEU A 138 -19.97 -18.13 2.79
N LYS A 139 -19.71 -19.40 2.46
CA LYS A 139 -20.71 -20.38 1.98
C LYS A 139 -21.53 -19.85 0.78
N THR A 140 -20.84 -19.24 -0.17
CA THR A 140 -21.41 -18.69 -1.41
C THR A 140 -20.55 -19.11 -2.61
N ASP A 141 -20.98 -18.79 -3.84
CA ASP A 141 -20.15 -18.92 -5.03
C ASP A 141 -19.10 -17.78 -5.16
N ASN A 142 -18.20 -17.89 -6.13
CA ASN A 142 -17.14 -16.89 -6.35
C ASN A 142 -17.70 -15.50 -6.67
N MET A 143 -18.84 -15.42 -7.36
CA MET A 143 -19.49 -14.16 -7.69
C MET A 143 -20.04 -13.49 -6.43
N GLY A 144 -20.72 -14.23 -5.54
CA GLY A 144 -21.20 -13.71 -4.26
C GLY A 144 -20.06 -13.25 -3.36
N ALA A 145 -18.94 -13.98 -3.30
CA ALA A 145 -17.76 -13.55 -2.55
C ALA A 145 -17.12 -12.28 -3.13
N TYR A 146 -17.09 -12.15 -4.46
CA TYR A 146 -16.63 -10.94 -5.14
C TYR A 146 -17.51 -9.73 -4.81
N MET A 147 -18.83 -9.90 -4.87
CA MET A 147 -19.81 -8.86 -4.49
C MET A 147 -19.65 -8.42 -3.04
N ALA A 148 -19.52 -9.38 -2.12
CA ALA A 148 -19.30 -9.10 -0.70
C ALA A 148 -18.01 -8.32 -0.46
N ALA A 149 -16.92 -8.67 -1.15
CA ALA A 149 -15.66 -7.96 -1.05
C ALA A 149 -15.75 -6.50 -1.54
N GLY A 150 -16.44 -6.26 -2.66
CA GLY A 150 -16.70 -4.89 -3.15
C GLY A 150 -17.51 -4.06 -2.14
N ARG A 151 -18.53 -4.68 -1.54
CA ARG A 151 -19.36 -4.04 -0.52
C ARG A 151 -18.54 -3.67 0.72
N GLU A 152 -17.76 -4.61 1.25
CA GLU A 152 -16.87 -4.39 2.39
C GLU A 152 -15.88 -3.26 2.11
N LEU A 153 -15.31 -3.20 0.90
CA LEU A 153 -14.41 -2.12 0.51
C LEU A 153 -15.09 -0.75 0.55
N VAL A 154 -16.29 -0.62 -0.01
CA VAL A 154 -17.04 0.64 -0.01
C VAL A 154 -17.42 1.07 1.40
N GLU A 155 -17.83 0.14 2.25
CA GLU A 155 -18.13 0.41 3.66
C GLU A 155 -16.87 0.85 4.43
N ASN A 156 -15.73 0.21 4.16
CA ASN A 156 -14.44 0.56 4.74
C ASN A 156 -14.02 1.99 4.35
N ILE A 157 -13.98 2.33 3.06
CA ILE A 157 -13.65 3.72 2.65
C ILE A 157 -14.66 4.74 3.16
N ALA A 158 -15.93 4.36 3.30
CA ALA A 158 -16.96 5.24 3.83
C ALA A 158 -16.80 5.51 5.33
N GLY A 159 -16.28 4.56 6.10
CA GLY A 159 -16.12 4.66 7.55
C GLY A 159 -14.70 5.00 8.02
N TYR A 160 -13.69 4.82 7.18
CA TYR A 160 -12.29 4.97 7.56
C TYR A 160 -11.85 6.43 7.62
N ASP A 161 -11.15 6.78 8.70
CA ASP A 161 -10.45 8.05 8.84
C ASP A 161 -8.93 7.80 8.73
N PRO A 162 -8.26 8.32 7.69
CA PRO A 162 -6.82 8.12 7.49
C PRO A 162 -5.97 8.79 8.57
N LEU A 163 -6.48 9.80 9.26
CA LEU A 163 -5.78 10.40 10.39
C LEU A 163 -5.97 9.54 11.64
N GLY A 164 -7.20 9.09 11.89
CA GLY A 164 -7.55 8.23 13.01
C GLY A 164 -7.19 8.85 14.36
N GLU A 165 -7.02 8.01 15.38
CA GLU A 165 -6.57 8.48 16.69
C GLU A 165 -5.08 8.84 16.67
N LYS A 166 -4.81 10.14 16.69
CA LYS A 166 -3.46 10.68 16.78
C LYS A 166 -2.91 10.57 18.20
N LYS A 167 -1.64 10.19 18.32
CA LYS A 167 -0.98 9.96 19.62
C LYS A 167 -0.01 11.10 19.95
N LYS A 168 0.16 11.39 21.25
CA LYS A 168 1.17 12.36 21.71
C LYS A 168 2.60 11.88 21.48
N LYS A 169 2.82 10.56 21.62
CA LYS A 169 4.12 9.90 21.45
C LYS A 169 3.93 8.60 20.65
N PRO A 170 3.82 8.67 19.30
CA PRO A 170 3.65 7.49 18.47
C PRO A 170 4.87 6.56 18.53
N ASN A 171 4.65 5.25 18.53
CA ASN A 171 5.69 4.23 18.42
C ASN A 171 5.98 3.92 16.95
N LEU A 172 7.21 4.19 16.50
CA LEU A 172 7.68 3.87 15.16
C LEU A 172 8.60 2.66 15.21
N LEU A 173 8.25 1.63 14.43
CA LEU A 173 9.18 0.56 14.11
C LEU A 173 9.87 0.89 12.79
N VAL A 174 11.20 0.94 12.78
CA VAL A 174 12.01 1.13 11.59
C VAL A 174 12.74 -0.17 11.28
N LEU A 175 12.51 -0.72 10.09
CA LEU A 175 13.20 -1.93 9.61
C LEU A 175 14.15 -1.58 8.47
N HIS A 176 15.39 -2.05 8.59
CA HIS A 176 16.42 -1.90 7.56
C HIS A 176 17.35 -3.13 7.52
N ALA A 177 18.02 -3.32 6.39
CA ALA A 177 19.10 -4.31 6.25
C ALA A 177 20.40 -3.66 5.71
N SER A 178 20.57 -2.37 6.02
CA SER A 178 21.65 -1.52 5.50
C SER A 178 22.84 -1.38 6.46
N ASN A 179 24.02 -1.08 5.90
CA ASN A 179 25.18 -0.64 6.68
C ASN A 179 25.01 0.83 7.10
N GLU A 180 25.04 1.12 8.39
CA GLU A 180 24.84 2.47 8.93
C GLU A 180 25.89 3.48 8.45
N ASN A 181 27.12 3.03 8.20
CA ASN A 181 28.24 3.91 7.86
C ASN A 181 28.27 4.33 6.39
N THR A 182 27.69 3.53 5.49
CA THR A 182 27.81 3.75 4.04
C THR A 182 26.47 3.90 3.32
N SER A 183 25.36 3.46 3.90
CA SER A 183 24.06 3.41 3.22
C SER A 183 23.45 4.79 3.01
N ASN A 184 23.09 5.08 1.76
CA ASN A 184 22.31 6.26 1.41
C ASN A 184 20.90 6.22 2.00
N SER A 185 20.21 5.07 2.01
CA SER A 185 18.87 4.96 2.60
C SER A 185 18.87 5.24 4.11
N MET A 186 19.90 4.77 4.83
CA MET A 186 20.05 5.07 6.26
C MET A 186 20.41 6.54 6.50
N ALA A 187 21.27 7.11 5.66
CA ALA A 187 21.60 8.53 5.74
C ALA A 187 20.34 9.42 5.53
N LEU A 188 19.51 9.08 4.54
CA LEU A 188 18.24 9.77 4.28
C LEU A 188 17.25 9.58 5.43
N TRP A 189 17.10 8.37 5.96
CA TRP A 189 16.29 8.12 7.17
C TRP A 189 16.77 8.98 8.35
N GLY A 190 18.09 9.09 8.54
CA GLY A 190 18.68 9.94 9.58
C GLY A 190 18.37 11.44 9.41
N MET A 191 18.06 11.91 8.20
CA MET A 191 17.54 13.27 7.99
C MET A 191 16.06 13.36 8.38
N VAL A 192 15.23 12.42 7.90
CA VAL A 192 13.79 12.36 8.20
C VAL A 192 13.54 12.27 9.71
N LYS A 193 14.33 11.44 10.41
CA LYS A 193 14.25 11.21 11.87
C LYS A 193 14.37 12.51 12.67
N ARG A 194 15.12 13.51 12.20
CA ARG A 194 15.29 14.80 12.89
C ARG A 194 13.99 15.59 12.96
N SER A 195 13.08 15.35 12.03
CA SER A 195 11.76 15.98 12.00
C SER A 195 10.73 15.23 12.84
N LEU A 196 11.10 14.19 13.58
CA LEU A 196 10.19 13.33 14.37
C LEU A 196 10.57 13.25 15.86
N PRO A 197 10.85 14.38 16.56
CA PRO A 197 11.33 14.35 17.95
C PRO A 197 10.31 13.79 18.96
N GLU A 198 9.02 13.78 18.64
CA GLU A 198 7.96 13.28 19.52
C GLU A 198 7.75 11.77 19.44
N CYS A 199 8.26 11.13 18.39
CA CYS A 199 8.07 9.70 18.15
C CYS A 199 9.05 8.87 18.99
N VAL A 200 8.57 7.75 19.54
CA VAL A 200 9.42 6.72 20.13
C VAL A 200 9.87 5.80 19.00
N ILE A 201 11.15 5.85 18.65
CA ILE A 201 11.69 5.15 17.48
C ILE A 201 12.44 3.89 17.93
N ASN A 202 11.93 2.73 17.51
CA ASN A 202 12.59 1.43 17.63
C ASN A 202 13.20 1.04 16.28
N GLU A 203 14.52 1.13 16.15
CA GLU A 203 15.27 0.77 14.94
C GLU A 203 15.81 -0.66 15.03
N ILE A 204 15.37 -1.53 14.13
CA ILE A 204 15.83 -2.93 14.07
C ILE A 204 16.54 -3.17 12.74
N SER A 205 17.84 -3.48 12.85
CA SER A 205 18.66 -3.95 11.72
C SER A 205 18.50 -5.46 11.53
N LEU A 206 18.02 -5.85 10.36
CA LEU A 206 17.97 -7.24 9.90
C LEU A 206 19.27 -7.66 9.18
N ARG A 207 20.32 -6.82 9.17
CA ARG A 207 21.59 -7.15 8.50
C ARG A 207 22.45 -8.14 9.29
N GLY A 208 22.43 -8.04 10.62
CA GLY A 208 23.39 -8.74 11.50
C GLY A 208 22.95 -10.09 12.06
N GLY A 209 21.69 -10.50 11.84
CA GLY A 209 21.18 -11.79 12.28
C GLY A 209 21.08 -12.79 11.12
N GLU A 210 21.13 -14.08 11.41
CA GLU A 210 20.80 -15.12 10.44
C GLU A 210 19.29 -15.04 10.12
N VAL A 211 18.95 -14.31 9.07
CA VAL A 211 17.57 -14.15 8.61
C VAL A 211 17.26 -15.25 7.62
N MET A 212 16.59 -16.29 8.09
CA MET A 212 16.03 -17.33 7.23
C MET A 212 14.82 -16.78 6.46
N ASP A 213 14.81 -16.99 5.14
CA ASP A 213 13.66 -16.68 4.29
C ASP A 213 12.55 -17.74 4.43
N CYS A 214 11.34 -17.39 4.01
CA CYS A 214 10.21 -18.29 3.95
C CYS A 214 10.40 -19.34 2.85
N ARG A 215 10.53 -20.61 3.23
CA ARG A 215 10.65 -21.74 2.31
C ARG A 215 9.31 -22.43 1.99
N GLY A 216 8.18 -21.83 2.41
CA GLY A 216 6.83 -22.35 2.16
C GLY A 216 6.45 -23.54 3.03
N CYS A 217 6.18 -23.30 4.32
CA CYS A 217 5.54 -24.31 5.18
C CYS A 217 4.07 -24.56 4.77
N SER A 218 3.48 -25.67 5.24
CA SER A 218 2.06 -25.95 5.00
C SER A 218 1.17 -24.86 5.62
N TYR A 219 -0.07 -24.76 5.13
CA TYR A 219 -1.05 -23.81 5.67
C TYR A 219 -1.27 -24.01 7.17
N GLU A 220 -1.46 -25.26 7.60
CA GLU A 220 -1.69 -25.63 9.00
C GLU A 220 -0.50 -25.26 9.89
N MET A 221 0.73 -25.53 9.43
CA MET A 221 1.93 -25.18 10.17
C MET A 221 2.09 -23.66 10.28
N CYS A 222 1.86 -22.92 9.19
CA CYS A 222 1.93 -21.45 9.20
C CYS A 222 0.90 -20.85 10.18
N LEU A 223 -0.31 -21.41 10.20
CA LEU A 223 -1.38 -20.99 11.10
C LEU A 223 -1.04 -21.28 12.56
N HIS A 224 -0.62 -22.52 12.87
CA HIS A 224 -0.27 -22.95 14.23
C HIS A 224 0.79 -22.03 14.87
N PHE A 225 1.91 -21.79 14.19
CA PHE A 225 2.93 -20.86 14.71
C PHE A 225 2.41 -19.41 14.77
N GLY A 226 1.54 -19.00 13.83
CA GLY A 226 0.94 -17.67 13.83
C GLY A 226 0.02 -17.41 15.03
N GLU A 227 -0.66 -18.43 15.56
CA GLU A 227 -1.49 -18.35 16.77
C GLU A 227 -0.66 -18.12 18.03
N GLU A 228 0.57 -18.62 18.05
CA GLU A 228 1.54 -18.40 19.12
C GLU A 228 2.33 -17.10 18.95
N GLY A 229 2.00 -16.27 17.95
CA GLY A 229 2.74 -15.05 17.64
C GLY A 229 4.17 -15.34 17.12
N SER A 230 4.36 -16.48 16.47
CA SER A 230 5.65 -17.02 16.04
C SER A 230 5.66 -17.38 14.55
N CYS A 231 6.78 -17.95 14.09
CA CYS A 231 6.96 -18.50 12.75
C CYS A 231 7.94 -19.67 12.85
N PHE A 232 7.68 -20.75 12.12
CA PHE A 232 8.52 -21.96 12.08
C PHE A 232 10.02 -21.68 11.94
N TYR A 233 10.40 -20.63 11.19
CA TYR A 233 11.80 -20.28 10.94
C TYR A 233 12.48 -19.48 12.06
N GLY A 234 11.77 -19.07 13.12
CA GLY A 234 12.35 -18.46 14.33
C GLY A 234 13.27 -17.25 14.11
N GLY A 235 14.22 -17.04 15.01
CA GLY A 235 15.27 -16.03 14.86
C GLY A 235 14.77 -14.57 14.94
N PRO A 236 15.55 -13.59 14.43
CA PRO A 236 15.35 -12.17 14.76
C PRO A 236 14.00 -11.60 14.31
N ILE A 237 13.38 -12.16 13.26
CA ILE A 237 12.04 -11.75 12.82
C ILE A 237 11.01 -12.08 13.91
N VAL A 238 11.06 -13.27 14.51
CA VAL A 238 10.12 -13.67 15.55
C VAL A 238 10.47 -12.99 16.87
N GLU A 239 11.74 -13.03 17.26
CA GLU A 239 12.19 -12.58 18.59
C GLU A 239 12.12 -11.06 18.77
N LYS A 240 12.35 -10.30 17.70
CA LYS A 240 12.48 -8.84 17.77
C LYS A 240 11.43 -8.10 16.94
N VAL A 241 11.21 -8.54 15.69
CA VAL A 241 10.34 -7.80 14.77
C VAL A 241 8.86 -8.01 15.07
N TYR A 242 8.40 -9.24 15.32
CA TYR A 242 6.97 -9.48 15.58
C TYR A 242 6.43 -8.74 16.82
N PRO A 243 7.09 -8.79 18.00
CA PRO A 243 6.69 -7.97 19.14
C PRO A 243 6.67 -6.48 18.81
N ALA A 244 7.67 -6.01 18.05
CA ALA A 244 7.75 -4.60 17.66
C ALA A 244 6.65 -4.19 16.68
N ILE A 245 6.25 -5.07 15.75
CA ILE A 245 5.10 -4.84 14.85
C ILE A 245 3.81 -4.74 15.66
N MET A 246 3.61 -5.62 16.64
CA MET A 246 2.44 -5.58 17.51
C MET A 246 2.36 -4.28 18.31
N ALA A 247 3.49 -3.79 18.81
CA ALA A 247 3.57 -2.59 19.64
C ALA A 247 3.58 -1.26 18.85
N CYS A 248 3.92 -1.25 17.56
CA CYS A 248 4.07 0.00 16.80
C CYS A 248 2.74 0.58 16.30
N ASP A 249 2.75 1.90 16.10
CA ASP A 249 1.69 2.66 15.42
C ASP A 249 1.96 2.80 13.92
N ALA A 250 3.25 2.82 13.57
CA ALA A 250 3.68 2.84 12.19
C ALA A 250 4.93 1.98 11.96
N LEU A 251 4.98 1.39 10.77
CA LEU A 251 6.14 0.72 10.22
C LEU A 251 6.81 1.63 9.18
N VAL A 252 8.12 1.87 9.36
CA VAL A 252 8.97 2.53 8.38
C VAL A 252 9.90 1.50 7.75
N MET A 253 9.76 1.29 6.44
CA MET A 253 10.63 0.42 5.66
C MET A 253 11.74 1.25 5.02
N VAL A 254 12.99 1.04 5.45
CA VAL A 254 14.17 1.71 4.86
C VAL A 254 14.81 0.77 3.85
N CYS A 255 14.51 1.00 2.58
CA CYS A 255 14.84 0.11 1.48
C CYS A 255 15.91 0.73 0.56
N PRO A 256 17.15 0.21 0.51
CA PRO A 256 17.95 0.35 -0.70
C PRO A 256 17.26 -0.39 -1.86
N ASN A 257 17.31 0.17 -3.08
CA ASN A 257 16.88 -0.54 -4.28
C ASN A 257 18.00 -1.48 -4.76
N TYR A 258 17.78 -2.78 -4.69
CA TYR A 258 18.67 -3.79 -5.27
C TYR A 258 17.97 -4.49 -6.43
N ASN A 259 18.38 -4.20 -7.66
CA ASN A 259 17.81 -4.78 -8.88
C ASN A 259 16.29 -4.60 -9.00
N ASP A 260 15.81 -3.38 -8.76
CA ASP A 260 14.38 -3.03 -8.75
C ASP A 260 13.55 -3.84 -7.73
N ALA A 261 14.19 -4.31 -6.65
CA ALA A 261 13.60 -5.14 -5.63
C ALA A 261 13.90 -4.68 -4.20
N VAL A 262 12.97 -5.02 -3.30
CA VAL A 262 13.21 -4.97 -1.86
C VAL A 262 14.33 -5.96 -1.50
N GLY A 263 15.29 -5.53 -0.68
CA GLY A 263 16.43 -6.36 -0.29
C GLY A 263 16.03 -7.66 0.41
N ALA A 264 16.82 -8.72 0.24
CA ALA A 264 16.49 -10.09 0.64
C ALA A 264 15.98 -10.23 2.09
N ASN A 265 16.65 -9.62 3.08
CA ASN A 265 16.25 -9.74 4.48
C ASN A 265 14.91 -9.04 4.78
N LEU A 266 14.62 -7.93 4.08
CA LEU A 266 13.33 -7.25 4.18
C LEU A 266 12.23 -8.05 3.46
N THR A 267 12.56 -8.67 2.33
CA THR A 267 11.66 -9.61 1.63
C THR A 267 11.33 -10.82 2.52
N ALA A 268 12.32 -11.39 3.21
CA ALA A 268 12.11 -12.46 4.18
C ALA A 268 11.16 -12.03 5.30
N PHE A 269 11.30 -10.80 5.82
CA PHE A 269 10.33 -10.23 6.75
C PHE A 269 8.91 -10.16 6.14
N ILE A 270 8.74 -9.59 4.95
CA ILE A 270 7.43 -9.46 4.28
C ILE A 270 6.76 -10.83 4.11
N ASN A 271 7.52 -11.81 3.62
CA ASN A 271 7.05 -13.17 3.39
C ASN A 271 6.61 -13.84 4.69
N ARG A 272 7.46 -13.74 5.72
CA ARG A 272 7.24 -14.40 7.01
C ARG A 272 6.16 -13.71 7.84
N LEU A 273 5.94 -12.41 7.69
CA LEU A 273 4.86 -11.68 8.37
C LEU A 273 3.46 -12.29 8.09
N THR A 274 3.33 -13.12 7.05
CA THR A 274 2.13 -13.92 6.81
C THR A 274 1.69 -14.72 8.04
N ALA A 275 2.61 -15.32 8.81
CA ALA A 275 2.26 -16.10 10.00
C ALA A 275 1.48 -15.25 11.01
N LEU A 276 2.05 -14.10 11.40
CA LEU A 276 1.38 -13.17 12.32
C LEU A 276 0.12 -12.55 11.72
N PHE A 277 0.14 -12.23 10.43
CA PHE A 277 -1.03 -11.65 9.74
C PHE A 277 -2.25 -12.59 9.77
N ARG A 278 -2.07 -13.91 9.81
CA ARG A 278 -3.20 -14.86 9.83
C ARG A 278 -4.08 -14.65 11.06
N THR A 279 -3.48 -14.30 12.18
CA THR A 279 -4.13 -14.17 13.49
C THR A 279 -4.37 -12.73 13.90
N HIS A 280 -3.58 -11.79 13.37
CA HIS A 280 -3.68 -10.37 13.66
C HIS A 280 -3.84 -9.56 12.38
N ARG A 281 -4.79 -8.63 12.36
CA ARG A 281 -4.91 -7.63 11.30
C ARG A 281 -4.21 -6.35 11.72
N PHE A 282 -3.72 -5.59 10.75
CA PHE A 282 -2.87 -4.41 10.95
C PHE A 282 -3.52 -3.13 10.37
N TYR A 283 -4.85 -3.09 10.29
CA TYR A 283 -5.61 -1.98 9.71
C TYR A 283 -5.36 -0.63 10.41
N ASP A 284 -4.97 -0.67 11.69
CA ASP A 284 -4.63 0.46 12.55
C ASP A 284 -3.19 0.95 12.36
N LYS A 285 -2.32 0.16 11.71
CA LYS A 285 -0.89 0.45 11.55
C LYS A 285 -0.60 1.11 10.22
N LYS A 286 0.15 2.20 10.25
CA LYS A 286 0.51 2.99 9.06
C LYS A 286 1.84 2.54 8.45
N LEU A 287 1.93 2.46 7.13
CA LEU A 287 3.17 2.15 6.40
C LEU A 287 3.81 3.42 5.85
N PHE A 288 5.11 3.62 6.12
CA PHE A 288 5.95 4.61 5.47
C PHE A 288 7.19 3.95 4.85
N ALA A 289 7.81 4.61 3.87
CA ALA A 289 9.02 4.09 3.24
C ALA A 289 10.07 5.17 2.96
N VAL A 290 11.33 4.82 3.17
CA VAL A 290 12.50 5.58 2.71
C VAL A 290 13.21 4.72 1.69
N ILE A 291 13.19 5.15 0.43
CA ILE A 291 13.73 4.37 -0.68
C ILE A 291 14.82 5.18 -1.36
N VAL A 292 16.00 4.59 -1.47
CA VAL A 292 17.09 5.17 -2.26
C VAL A 292 17.55 4.18 -3.31
N SER A 293 17.55 4.63 -4.56
CA SER A 293 18.01 3.88 -5.70
C SER A 293 19.41 4.32 -6.13
N GLY A 294 20.25 3.37 -6.55
CA GLY A 294 21.55 3.72 -7.12
C GLY A 294 21.46 4.43 -8.47
N TYR A 295 20.42 4.11 -9.26
CA TYR A 295 20.22 4.65 -10.61
C TYR A 295 18.76 5.07 -10.83
N SER A 296 17.81 4.14 -10.74
CA SER A 296 16.38 4.36 -11.00
C SER A 296 15.50 3.34 -10.26
N GLY A 297 14.19 3.29 -10.53
CA GLY A 297 13.31 2.20 -10.09
C GLY A 297 12.80 2.28 -8.64
N GLY A 298 12.95 3.41 -7.96
CA GLY A 298 12.45 3.58 -6.59
C GLY A 298 10.92 3.42 -6.49
N ASP A 299 10.20 3.76 -7.55
CA ASP A 299 8.77 3.51 -7.72
C ASP A 299 8.42 2.02 -7.74
N ILE A 300 9.24 1.18 -8.39
CA ILE A 300 9.05 -0.28 -8.43
C ILE A 300 9.17 -0.90 -7.03
N VAL A 301 10.10 -0.40 -6.22
CA VAL A 301 10.26 -0.82 -4.82
C VAL A 301 9.09 -0.33 -3.96
N ALA A 302 8.64 0.92 -4.16
CA ALA A 302 7.46 1.45 -3.46
C ALA A 302 6.20 0.63 -3.76
N GLU A 303 6.00 0.29 -5.05
CA GLU A 303 4.95 -0.58 -5.51
C GLU A 303 5.01 -1.97 -4.84
N GLN A 304 6.19 -2.57 -4.69
CA GLN A 304 6.35 -3.84 -3.95
C GLN A 304 5.88 -3.74 -2.50
N LEU A 305 6.18 -2.64 -1.81
CA LEU A 305 5.71 -2.41 -0.44
C LEU A 305 4.18 -2.24 -0.39
N ILE A 306 3.59 -1.56 -1.38
CA ILE A 306 2.12 -1.46 -1.51
C ILE A 306 1.51 -2.86 -1.63
N SER A 307 2.02 -3.69 -2.54
CA SER A 307 1.50 -5.05 -2.73
C SER A 307 1.72 -5.92 -1.49
N GLY A 308 2.96 -5.97 -1.00
CA GLY A 308 3.40 -6.88 0.04
C GLY A 308 2.88 -6.54 1.43
N ILE A 309 2.68 -5.26 1.76
CA ILE A 309 2.35 -4.81 3.12
C ILE A 309 0.96 -4.16 3.20
N ASN A 310 0.61 -3.23 2.31
CA ASN A 310 -0.72 -2.60 2.34
C ASN A 310 -1.82 -3.54 1.82
N MET A 311 -1.69 -4.04 0.60
CA MET A 311 -2.71 -4.89 -0.03
C MET A 311 -2.79 -6.27 0.61
N ASN A 312 -1.65 -6.90 0.91
CA ASN A 312 -1.61 -8.29 1.37
C ASN A 312 -1.51 -8.45 2.88
N LYS A 313 -1.13 -7.42 3.64
CA LYS A 313 -0.97 -7.47 5.10
C LYS A 313 -1.77 -6.40 5.84
N SER A 314 -2.73 -5.73 5.19
CA SER A 314 -3.68 -4.81 5.81
C SER A 314 -3.13 -3.55 6.46
N PHE A 315 -1.85 -3.20 6.29
CA PHE A 315 -1.36 -1.90 6.78
C PHE A 315 -2.04 -0.76 6.02
N ALA A 316 -2.42 0.31 6.72
CA ALA A 316 -2.88 1.53 6.09
C ALA A 316 -1.75 2.25 5.33
N LEU A 317 -2.09 2.92 4.24
CA LEU A 317 -1.16 3.64 3.38
C LEU A 317 -1.47 5.15 3.41
N PRO A 318 -0.78 5.94 4.25
CA PRO A 318 -0.93 7.39 4.27
C PRO A 318 -0.61 8.04 2.93
N GLY A 319 -1.29 9.13 2.59
CA GLY A 319 -0.97 9.93 1.40
C GLY A 319 0.52 10.30 1.35
N LYS A 320 1.15 10.13 0.18
CA LYS A 320 2.60 10.32 -0.03
C LYS A 320 3.44 9.49 0.95
N PHE A 321 3.15 8.19 1.06
CA PHE A 321 3.73 7.28 2.07
C PHE A 321 5.26 7.09 1.96
N ALA A 322 5.85 7.37 0.80
CA ALA A 322 7.26 7.12 0.51
C ALA A 322 8.03 8.39 0.13
N ILE A 323 9.27 8.49 0.60
CA ILE A 323 10.29 9.37 0.01
C ILE A 323 11.19 8.52 -0.90
N LEU A 324 11.37 8.97 -2.15
CA LEU A 324 12.12 8.27 -3.18
C LEU A 324 13.26 9.19 -3.65
N GLU A 325 14.50 8.73 -3.52
CA GLU A 325 15.69 9.48 -3.93
C GLU A 325 16.65 8.60 -4.74
N THR A 326 17.58 9.23 -5.46
CA THR A 326 18.64 8.55 -6.19
C THR A 326 20.00 8.97 -5.67
N ALA A 327 20.83 8.00 -5.29
CA ALA A 327 22.23 8.19 -4.91
C ALA A 327 23.00 6.87 -4.99
N ASN A 328 24.09 6.83 -5.77
CA ASN A 328 24.89 5.63 -5.98
C ASN A 328 26.03 5.51 -4.98
N ASP A 329 26.98 6.45 -5.02
CA ASP A 329 28.18 6.37 -4.20
C ASP A 329 27.83 6.41 -2.70
N PRO A 330 28.64 5.76 -1.84
CA PRO A 330 28.43 5.79 -0.40
C PRO A 330 28.25 7.21 0.11
N ARG A 331 27.15 7.45 0.86
CA ARG A 331 26.77 8.75 1.43
C ARG A 331 26.52 9.89 0.42
N ALA A 332 26.53 9.65 -0.90
CA ALA A 332 26.28 10.69 -1.89
C ALA A 332 24.93 11.40 -1.71
N ILE A 333 23.94 10.73 -1.09
CA ILE A 333 22.65 11.34 -0.78
C ILE A 333 22.79 12.60 0.07
N MET A 334 23.81 12.71 0.92
CA MET A 334 24.08 13.89 1.77
C MET A 334 24.31 15.15 0.95
N ASN A 335 24.79 15.01 -0.29
CA ASN A 335 25.12 16.10 -1.19
C ASN A 335 24.00 16.33 -2.23
N SER A 336 22.92 15.55 -2.20
CA SER A 336 21.81 15.69 -3.13
C SER A 336 21.10 17.04 -2.92
N ARG A 337 20.98 17.82 -3.99
CA ARG A 337 20.40 19.16 -3.93
C ARG A 337 18.97 19.10 -3.38
N GLY A 338 18.70 19.86 -2.32
CA GLY A 338 17.38 19.99 -1.74
C GLY A 338 16.90 18.78 -0.92
N VAL A 339 17.76 17.78 -0.69
CA VAL A 339 17.39 16.52 0.00
C VAL A 339 16.94 16.77 1.44
N THR A 340 17.57 17.71 2.15
CA THR A 340 17.21 18.05 3.52
C THR A 340 15.78 18.59 3.58
N GLN A 341 15.41 19.52 2.70
CA GLN A 341 14.05 20.06 2.65
C GLN A 341 13.01 18.98 2.27
N ARG A 342 13.37 18.04 1.38
CA ARG A 342 12.50 16.92 1.03
C ARG A 342 12.34 15.94 2.19
N ALA A 343 13.40 15.64 2.92
CA ALA A 343 13.37 14.81 4.12
C ALA A 343 12.54 15.46 5.24
N GLU A 344 12.69 16.77 5.45
CA GLU A 344 11.88 17.55 6.39
C GLU A 344 10.40 17.56 6.00
N SER A 345 10.10 17.77 4.71
CA SER A 345 8.73 17.74 4.19
C SER A 345 8.10 16.35 4.38
N PHE A 346 8.85 15.29 4.15
CA PHE A 346 8.39 13.92 4.38
C PHE A 346 8.17 13.63 5.87
N GLY A 347 9.09 14.07 6.74
CA GLY A 347 8.91 14.00 8.19
C GLY A 347 7.65 14.76 8.64
N GLY A 348 7.41 15.97 8.13
CA GLY A 348 6.19 16.74 8.36
C GLY A 348 4.92 16.00 7.93
N ASN A 349 4.96 15.32 6.78
CA ASN A 349 3.87 14.45 6.34
C ASN A 349 3.64 13.29 7.32
N MET A 350 4.69 12.61 7.80
CA MET A 350 4.56 11.57 8.82
C MET A 350 3.90 12.11 10.09
N ARG A 351 4.31 13.29 10.57
CA ARG A 351 3.70 13.93 11.76
C ARG A 351 2.21 14.17 11.56
N LYS A 352 1.78 14.66 10.40
CA LYS A 352 0.36 14.90 10.07
C LYS A 352 -0.52 13.68 10.34
N TYR A 353 -0.03 12.47 10.04
CA TYR A 353 -0.76 11.21 10.18
C TYR A 353 -0.60 10.51 11.54
N LEU A 354 0.37 10.90 12.35
CA LEU A 354 0.76 10.17 13.56
C LEU A 354 0.56 10.96 14.85
N ILE A 355 0.91 12.25 14.82
CA ILE A 355 1.02 13.09 16.02
C ILE A 355 -0.23 13.94 16.17
N LYS A 356 -0.69 14.06 17.43
CA LYS A 356 -1.86 14.83 17.83
C LYS A 356 -1.70 16.32 17.56
#